data_AF-A0AAD9XYV9-F1
#
_entry.id   AF-A0AAD9XYV9-F1
#
_cell.length_a   1.000
_cell.length_b   1.000
_cell.length_c   1.000
_cell.angle_alpha   90.00
_cell.angle_beta   90.00
_cell.angle_gamma   90.00
#
_symmetry.space_group_name_H-M   'P 1'
#
loop_
_entity.id
_entity.type
_entity.pdbx_description
1 polymer ?
#
loop_
_entity_poly.entity_id
_entity_poly.type
_entity_poly.pdbx_seq_one_letter_code
_entity_poly.pdbx_strand_id
1 'polypeptide(L)'
;MGIEYDVGGKVALVTGAGSDLIGIGLAIAQRLLAHGCLVIFADLTLRAEAEGTIAEFPNPPADAANPSAVFHKTDITNWCDLTSLWTTSMDTFGRVNIVINNAGIFEPPWSSFWNPPGISSQSRDPVDATVGSYHIFNVNTIGPIRLGQMAVDYWLQNREAEGNLLWVSSMGGYICHGLEPGRDLRLRRFHYSAVAHRLAPVYIITTKRLSL
;
A
#
# COMPACT_ATOMS: atom_id res chain seq x y z
N MET A 1 -3.87 -24.26 -18.68
CA MET A 1 -3.02 -23.13 -19.12
C MET A 1 -3.51 -21.93 -18.34
N GLY A 2 -2.73 -21.47 -17.35
CA GLY A 2 -3.08 -20.25 -16.61
C GLY A 2 -2.90 -19.04 -17.53
N ILE A 3 -3.81 -18.07 -17.45
CA ILE A 3 -3.63 -16.79 -18.13
C ILE A 3 -2.50 -16.06 -17.39
N GLU A 4 -1.34 -15.95 -18.00
CA GLU A 4 -0.22 -15.16 -17.47
C GLU A 4 -0.44 -13.69 -17.85
N TYR A 5 -0.40 -12.80 -16.85
CA TYR A 5 -0.53 -11.36 -17.08
C TYR A 5 0.86 -10.79 -17.31
N ASP A 6 1.15 -10.39 -18.54
CA ASP A 6 2.43 -9.77 -18.89
C ASP A 6 2.52 -8.35 -18.29
N VAL A 7 3.59 -8.12 -17.54
CA VAL A 7 3.88 -6.85 -16.84
C VAL A 7 5.06 -6.09 -17.44
N GLY A 8 5.77 -6.67 -18.42
CA GLY A 8 6.95 -6.05 -19.02
C GLY A 8 6.63 -4.69 -19.63
N GLY A 9 7.46 -3.69 -19.34
CA GLY A 9 7.29 -2.31 -19.83
C GLY A 9 6.07 -1.57 -19.26
N LYS A 10 5.30 -2.18 -18.35
CA LYS A 10 4.19 -1.52 -17.66
C LYS A 10 4.69 -0.70 -16.47
N VAL A 11 3.97 0.37 -16.16
CA VAL A 11 4.23 1.24 -15.01
C VAL A 11 3.39 0.81 -13.82
N ALA A 12 4.03 0.52 -12.71
CA ALA A 12 3.40 0.13 -11.46
C ALA A 12 3.67 1.14 -10.35
N LEU A 13 2.62 1.56 -9.66
CA LEU A 13 2.68 2.37 -8.44
C LEU A 13 2.41 1.46 -7.25
N VAL A 14 3.38 1.33 -6.34
CA VAL A 14 3.31 0.44 -5.17
C VAL A 14 3.39 1.25 -3.90
N THR A 15 2.31 1.25 -3.12
CA THR A 15 2.26 1.95 -1.83
C THR A 15 2.78 1.05 -0.71
N GLY A 16 3.49 1.61 0.28
CA GLY A 16 4.11 0.82 1.35
C GLY A 16 5.32 0.00 0.89
N ALA A 17 6.04 0.48 -0.12
CA ALA A 17 7.19 -0.21 -0.73
C ALA A 17 8.56 0.22 -0.15
N GLY A 18 8.59 1.22 0.72
CA GLY A 18 9.83 1.83 1.23
C GLY A 18 10.44 1.14 2.44
N SER A 19 9.86 0.02 2.91
CA SER A 19 10.26 -0.66 4.15
C SER A 19 10.03 -2.16 4.09
N ASP A 20 10.89 -2.93 4.77
CA ASP A 20 10.80 -4.39 4.89
C ASP A 20 10.01 -4.89 6.11
N LEU A 21 9.57 -3.99 7.01
CA LEU A 21 9.05 -4.37 8.34
C LEU A 21 7.85 -5.33 8.27
N ILE A 22 7.01 -5.16 7.24
CA ILE A 22 6.01 -6.16 6.81
C ILE A 22 6.42 -6.79 5.45
N GLY A 23 7.27 -6.11 4.68
CA GLY A 23 8.03 -6.69 3.54
C GLY A 23 7.26 -6.93 2.25
N ILE A 24 5.92 -7.00 2.32
CA ILE A 24 5.09 -7.36 1.16
C ILE A 24 5.21 -6.32 0.04
N GLY A 25 5.15 -5.02 0.35
CA GLY A 25 5.23 -3.96 -0.67
C GLY A 25 6.57 -3.93 -1.40
N LEU A 26 7.68 -3.99 -0.65
CA LEU A 26 9.02 -4.05 -1.20
C LEU A 26 9.22 -5.32 -2.05
N ALA A 27 8.79 -6.48 -1.56
CA ALA A 27 8.89 -7.73 -2.31
C ALA A 27 8.07 -7.72 -3.61
N ILE A 28 6.87 -7.12 -3.59
CA ILE A 28 6.06 -6.92 -4.79
C ILE A 28 6.80 -6.02 -5.79
N ALA A 29 7.34 -4.89 -5.32
CA ALA A 29 8.08 -3.96 -6.17
C ALA A 29 9.32 -4.60 -6.81
N GLN A 30 10.12 -5.33 -6.03
CA GLN A 30 11.26 -6.11 -6.53
C GLN A 30 10.83 -7.15 -7.57
N ARG A 31 9.71 -7.83 -7.35
CA ARG A 31 9.20 -8.82 -8.30
C ARG A 31 8.75 -8.18 -9.62
N LEU A 32 8.11 -7.02 -9.56
CA LEU A 32 7.71 -6.25 -10.75
C LEU A 32 8.94 -5.78 -11.54
N LEU A 33 9.94 -5.21 -10.86
CA LEU A 33 11.19 -4.79 -11.49
C LEU A 33 11.91 -5.97 -12.18
N ALA A 34 11.97 -7.12 -11.51
CA ALA A 34 12.56 -8.35 -12.07
C ALA A 34 11.84 -8.87 -13.33
N HIS A 35 10.58 -8.48 -13.53
CA HIS A 35 9.78 -8.80 -14.72
C HIS A 35 9.70 -7.62 -15.71
N GLY A 36 10.58 -6.62 -15.59
CA GLY A 36 10.71 -5.54 -16.56
C GLY A 36 9.71 -4.39 -16.38
N CYS A 37 9.05 -4.27 -15.23
CA CYS A 37 8.22 -3.08 -14.95
C CYS A 37 9.05 -1.84 -14.65
N LEU A 38 8.43 -0.69 -14.88
CA LEU A 38 8.83 0.59 -14.30
C LEU A 38 8.05 0.77 -12.99
N VAL A 39 8.72 1.01 -11.87
CA VAL A 39 8.08 0.97 -10.55
C VAL A 39 8.27 2.27 -9.78
N ILE A 40 7.18 2.79 -9.24
CA ILE A 40 7.18 3.93 -8.32
C ILE A 40 6.94 3.39 -6.92
N PHE A 41 7.93 3.61 -6.07
CA PHE A 41 7.90 3.29 -4.65
C PHE A 41 7.27 4.46 -3.92
N ALA A 42 6.03 4.30 -3.45
CA ALA A 42 5.31 5.31 -2.69
C ALA A 42 5.28 4.92 -1.21
N ASP A 43 5.95 5.70 -0.37
CA ASP A 43 5.99 5.45 1.08
C ASP A 43 6.33 6.72 1.86
N LEU A 44 6.11 6.71 3.18
CA LEU A 44 6.47 7.81 4.07
C LEU A 44 7.99 7.95 4.21
N THR A 45 8.70 6.84 4.14
CA THR A 45 10.15 6.75 4.33
C THR A 45 10.75 5.73 3.38
N LEU A 46 11.94 6.02 2.87
CA LEU A 46 12.77 5.07 2.14
C LEU A 46 13.84 4.51 3.10
N ARG A 47 13.78 3.21 3.38
CA ARG A 47 14.79 2.51 4.18
C ARG A 47 15.89 1.92 3.30
N ALA A 48 17.01 1.55 3.93
CA ALA A 48 18.23 1.13 3.25
C ALA A 48 18.00 -0.04 2.26
N GLU A 49 17.12 -0.98 2.58
CA GLU A 49 16.82 -2.15 1.74
C GLU A 49 16.09 -1.74 0.46
N ALA A 50 15.14 -0.82 0.57
CA ALA A 50 14.42 -0.26 -0.57
C ALA A 50 15.30 0.70 -1.37
N GLU A 51 16.16 1.48 -0.72
CA GLU A 51 17.16 2.34 -1.37
C GLU A 51 18.14 1.52 -2.20
N GLY A 52 18.66 0.42 -1.65
CA GLY A 52 19.51 -0.52 -2.38
C GLY A 52 18.82 -1.11 -3.61
N THR A 53 17.54 -1.48 -3.48
CA THR A 53 16.73 -1.92 -4.63
C THR A 53 16.64 -0.83 -5.69
N ILE A 54 16.30 0.41 -5.33
CA ILE A 54 16.17 1.50 -6.31
C ILE A 54 17.52 1.79 -7.00
N ALA A 55 18.63 1.70 -6.29
CA ALA A 55 19.96 1.91 -6.86
C ALA A 55 20.32 0.90 -7.96
N GLU A 56 19.76 -0.31 -7.92
CA GLU A 56 19.93 -1.33 -8.97
C GLU A 56 19.12 -1.04 -10.24
N PHE A 57 18.10 -0.18 -10.15
CA PHE A 57 17.16 0.15 -11.24
C PHE A 57 17.11 1.67 -11.46
N PRO A 58 18.17 2.27 -12.03
CA PRO A 58 18.28 3.72 -12.14
C PRO A 58 17.22 4.32 -13.06
N ASN A 59 16.83 5.56 -12.75
CA ASN A 59 15.98 6.39 -13.58
C ASN A 59 16.72 7.67 -14.02
N PRO A 60 16.76 8.02 -15.32
CA PRO A 60 16.15 7.31 -16.45
C PRO A 60 16.84 5.95 -16.73
N PRO A 61 16.11 4.95 -17.27
CA PRO A 61 16.70 3.67 -17.62
C PRO A 61 17.65 3.80 -18.82
N ALA A 62 18.60 2.88 -18.95
CA ALA A 62 19.58 2.89 -20.05
C ALA A 62 18.95 2.66 -21.45
N ASP A 63 17.80 1.99 -21.50
CA ASP A 63 16.97 1.78 -22.69
C ASP A 63 15.50 1.82 -22.24
N ALA A 64 14.59 2.22 -23.12
CA ALA A 64 13.15 2.19 -22.88
C ALA A 64 12.62 0.77 -22.55
N ALA A 65 13.34 -0.28 -22.94
CA ALA A 65 13.02 -1.67 -22.60
C ALA A 65 13.47 -2.09 -21.18
N ASN A 66 14.32 -1.30 -20.51
CA ASN A 66 14.86 -1.66 -19.20
C ASN A 66 13.95 -1.21 -18.05
N PRO A 67 13.85 -2.03 -16.98
CA PRO A 67 13.15 -1.63 -15.76
C PRO A 67 13.82 -0.41 -15.11
N SER A 68 13.02 0.34 -14.36
CA SER A 68 13.44 1.58 -13.69
C SER A 68 12.65 1.73 -12.40
N ALA A 69 13.26 2.31 -11.38
CA ALA A 69 12.64 2.57 -10.10
C ALA A 69 12.79 4.04 -9.69
N VAL A 70 11.73 4.60 -9.12
CA VAL A 70 11.74 5.94 -8.50
C VAL A 70 11.05 5.88 -7.15
N PHE A 71 11.62 6.53 -6.14
CA PHE A 71 10.95 6.79 -4.88
C PHE A 71 10.21 8.12 -4.92
N HIS A 72 8.97 8.12 -4.44
CA HIS A 72 8.23 9.34 -4.16
C HIS A 72 7.70 9.26 -2.73
N LYS A 73 8.06 10.25 -1.90
CA LYS A 73 7.57 10.32 -0.53
C LYS A 73 6.07 10.63 -0.55
N THR A 74 5.28 9.74 0.05
CA THR A 74 3.81 9.85 0.02
C THR A 74 3.23 9.44 1.36
N ASP A 75 2.49 10.35 1.99
CA ASP A 75 1.47 10.01 2.96
C ASP A 75 0.15 9.69 2.23
N ILE A 76 -0.27 8.42 2.27
CA ILE A 76 -1.49 7.97 1.58
C ILE A 76 -2.76 8.64 2.14
N THR A 77 -2.70 9.21 3.34
CA THR A 77 -3.82 9.93 3.97
C THR A 77 -3.94 11.37 3.48
N ASN A 78 -2.91 11.89 2.79
CA ASN A 78 -2.84 13.26 2.32
C ASN A 78 -3.18 13.36 0.82
N TRP A 79 -4.22 14.11 0.49
CA TRP A 79 -4.66 14.30 -0.89
C TRP A 79 -3.62 14.99 -1.78
N CYS A 80 -2.87 15.96 -1.25
CA CYS A 80 -1.82 16.65 -2.00
C CYS A 80 -0.68 15.68 -2.35
N ASP A 81 -0.32 14.79 -1.44
CA ASP A 81 0.70 13.77 -1.68
C ASP A 81 0.24 12.76 -2.73
N LEU A 82 -1.03 12.32 -2.70
CA LEU A 82 -1.61 11.46 -3.74
C LEU A 82 -1.58 12.14 -5.12
N THR A 83 -1.96 13.42 -5.17
CA THR A 83 -1.93 14.21 -6.40
C THR A 83 -0.50 14.35 -6.93
N SER A 84 0.45 14.72 -6.08
CA SER A 84 1.88 14.83 -6.42
C SER A 84 2.47 13.51 -6.91
N LEU A 85 2.12 12.41 -6.24
CA LEU A 85 2.53 11.06 -6.63
C LEU A 85 2.04 10.73 -8.04
N TRP A 86 0.76 10.99 -8.31
CA TRP A 86 0.17 10.73 -9.62
C TRP A 86 0.81 11.59 -10.72
N THR A 87 0.98 12.89 -10.49
CA THR A 87 1.68 13.79 -11.40
C THR A 87 3.10 13.32 -11.68
N THR A 88 3.88 12.99 -10.64
CA THR A 88 5.23 12.46 -10.79
C THR A 88 5.23 11.17 -11.62
N SER A 89 4.23 10.31 -11.44
CA SER A 89 4.11 9.06 -12.20
C SER A 89 3.93 9.32 -13.70
N MET A 90 3.08 10.28 -14.05
CA MET A 90 2.83 10.69 -15.42
C MET A 90 4.03 11.42 -16.02
N ASP A 91 4.68 12.31 -15.27
CA ASP A 91 5.84 13.06 -15.76
C ASP A 91 7.07 12.16 -15.98
N THR A 92 7.23 11.14 -15.15
CA THR A 92 8.39 10.24 -15.20
C THR A 92 8.23 9.15 -16.26
N PHE A 93 7.05 8.52 -16.35
CA PHE A 93 6.85 7.33 -17.19
C PHE A 93 5.72 7.48 -18.21
N GLY A 94 4.99 8.59 -18.21
CA GLY A 94 3.94 8.89 -19.19
C GLY A 94 2.64 8.10 -19.04
N ARG A 95 2.56 7.14 -18.11
CA ARG A 95 1.40 6.28 -17.89
C ARG A 95 1.41 5.65 -16.51
N VAL A 96 0.27 5.11 -16.09
CA VAL A 96 0.14 4.22 -14.93
C VAL A 96 -0.71 3.03 -15.33
N ASN A 97 -0.16 1.82 -15.31
CA ASN A 97 -0.87 0.60 -15.69
C ASN A 97 -1.35 -0.16 -14.46
N ILE A 98 -0.55 -0.19 -13.39
CA ILE A 98 -0.80 -1.02 -12.22
C ILE A 98 -0.77 -0.14 -10.98
N VAL A 99 -1.81 -0.23 -10.15
CA VAL A 99 -1.83 0.39 -8.83
C VAL A 99 -1.95 -0.69 -7.78
N ILE A 100 -0.99 -0.72 -6.85
CA ILE A 100 -0.94 -1.67 -5.76
C ILE A 100 -1.10 -0.90 -4.47
N ASN A 101 -2.33 -0.92 -3.91
CA ASN A 101 -2.53 -0.40 -2.57
C ASN A 101 -2.12 -1.47 -1.57
N ASN A 102 -0.90 -1.31 -1.06
CA ASN A 102 -0.32 -2.18 -0.06
C ASN A 102 -0.03 -1.45 1.25
N ALA A 103 0.12 -0.13 1.24
CA ALA A 103 0.30 0.66 2.47
C ALA A 103 -0.79 0.32 3.49
N GLY A 104 -0.36 -0.04 4.69
CA GLY A 104 -1.26 -0.46 5.75
C GLY A 104 -0.58 -0.44 7.12
N ILE A 105 -1.37 -0.11 8.14
CA ILE A 105 -0.93 -0.07 9.53
C ILE A 105 -1.87 -0.91 10.42
N PHE A 106 -1.37 -1.30 11.58
CA PHE A 106 -2.21 -1.75 12.69
C PHE A 106 -2.76 -0.56 13.47
N GLU A 107 -3.77 -0.80 14.30
CA GLU A 107 -4.40 0.24 15.13
C GLU A 107 -3.34 0.87 16.06
N PRO A 108 -3.00 2.15 15.89
CA PRO A 108 -1.99 2.78 16.73
C PRO A 108 -2.59 3.18 18.09
N PRO A 109 -1.84 3.13 19.20
CA PRO A 109 -2.36 3.46 20.53
C PRO A 109 -2.97 4.86 20.61
N TRP A 110 -2.43 5.81 19.83
CA TRP A 110 -2.80 7.21 19.82
C TRP A 110 -4.00 7.56 18.92
N SER A 111 -4.48 6.60 18.12
CA SER A 111 -5.72 6.70 17.35
C SER A 111 -6.37 5.32 17.35
N SER A 112 -7.08 5.02 18.44
CA SER A 112 -7.64 3.70 18.72
C SER A 112 -8.98 3.80 19.46
N PHE A 113 -9.80 2.76 19.32
CA PHE A 113 -11.09 2.64 20.00
C PHE A 113 -10.98 2.81 21.52
N TRP A 114 -9.86 2.36 22.11
CA TRP A 114 -9.65 2.36 23.56
C TRP A 114 -9.21 3.71 24.13
N ASN A 115 -8.78 4.64 23.29
CA ASN A 115 -8.22 5.93 23.70
C ASN A 115 -9.02 7.08 23.06
N PRO A 116 -10.22 7.40 23.61
CA PRO A 116 -11.06 8.43 23.02
C PRO A 116 -10.44 9.83 23.08
N PRO A 117 -10.62 10.66 22.04
CA PRO A 117 -10.10 12.02 21.99
C PRO A 117 -10.76 12.92 23.03
N GLY A 118 -9.98 13.83 23.61
CA GLY A 118 -10.42 14.71 24.70
C GLY A 118 -10.55 14.03 26.07
N ILE A 119 -10.39 12.71 26.16
CA ILE A 119 -10.47 11.95 27.41
C ILE A 119 -9.13 11.26 27.71
N SER A 120 -8.57 10.52 26.75
CA SER A 120 -7.27 9.86 26.91
C SER A 120 -6.12 10.81 26.54
N SER A 121 -5.12 10.92 27.42
CA SER A 121 -3.87 11.66 27.15
C SER A 121 -3.01 11.03 26.04
N GLN A 122 -3.30 9.77 25.68
CA GLN A 122 -2.63 9.08 24.57
C GLN A 122 -3.24 9.46 23.22
N SER A 123 -4.51 9.90 23.19
CA SER A 123 -5.20 10.23 21.95
C SER A 123 -4.56 11.44 21.28
N ARG A 124 -4.29 11.34 19.99
CA ARG A 124 -3.87 12.44 19.12
C ARG A 124 -4.95 12.84 18.12
N ASP A 125 -6.05 12.09 18.07
CA ASP A 125 -7.19 12.44 17.24
C ASP A 125 -7.83 13.76 17.72
N PRO A 126 -8.33 14.59 16.79
CA PRO A 126 -9.06 15.81 17.14
C PRO A 126 -10.25 15.56 18.07
N VAL A 127 -10.49 16.47 19.02
CA VAL A 127 -11.58 16.35 20.03
C VAL A 127 -12.96 16.51 19.40
N ASP A 128 -13.06 17.24 18.29
CA ASP A 128 -14.29 17.35 17.50
C ASP A 128 -14.64 16.05 16.76
N ALA A 129 -13.72 15.07 16.74
CA ALA A 129 -13.90 13.65 16.44
C ALA A 129 -15.02 13.36 15.42
N THR A 130 -14.90 13.95 14.23
CA THR A 130 -15.79 13.63 13.12
C THR A 130 -15.86 12.12 12.96
N VAL A 131 -17.08 11.58 12.84
CA VAL A 131 -17.32 10.13 12.87
C VAL A 131 -16.43 9.43 11.83
N GLY A 132 -15.61 8.47 12.28
CA GLY A 132 -14.76 7.65 11.40
C GLY A 132 -13.32 8.15 11.24
N SER A 133 -12.84 9.08 12.08
CA SER A 133 -11.50 9.69 11.97
C SER A 133 -10.31 8.80 12.37
N TYR A 134 -10.51 7.53 12.74
CA TYR A 134 -9.38 6.68 13.14
C TYR A 134 -8.33 6.59 12.04
N HIS A 135 -7.08 6.84 12.40
CA HIS A 135 -5.98 6.93 11.45
C HIS A 135 -5.78 5.63 10.66
N ILE A 136 -6.09 4.47 11.26
CA ILE A 136 -6.07 3.18 10.55
C ILE A 136 -7.01 3.14 9.34
N PHE A 137 -8.23 3.72 9.41
CA PHE A 137 -9.14 3.75 8.27
C PHE A 137 -8.67 4.73 7.21
N ASN A 138 -8.05 5.83 7.62
CA ASN A 138 -7.47 6.78 6.68
C ASN A 138 -6.37 6.12 5.85
N VAL A 139 -5.47 5.37 6.48
CA VAL A 139 -4.36 4.67 5.81
C VAL A 139 -4.83 3.43 5.04
N ASN A 140 -5.58 2.53 5.67
CA ASN A 140 -5.89 1.21 5.11
C ASN A 140 -7.10 1.21 4.17
N THR A 141 -7.90 2.30 4.13
CA THR A 141 -9.17 2.32 3.39
C THR A 141 -9.32 3.59 2.56
N ILE A 142 -9.36 4.77 3.20
CA ILE A 142 -9.67 6.01 2.49
C ILE A 142 -8.59 6.36 1.47
N GLY A 143 -7.31 6.32 1.86
CA GLY A 143 -6.18 6.54 0.95
C GLY A 143 -6.21 5.61 -0.27
N PRO A 144 -6.28 4.28 -0.09
CA PRO A 144 -6.43 3.31 -1.17
C PRO A 144 -7.64 3.54 -2.08
N ILE A 145 -8.79 3.94 -1.53
CA ILE A 145 -9.99 4.28 -2.31
C ILE A 145 -9.71 5.53 -3.17
N ARG A 146 -9.11 6.56 -2.59
CA ARG A 146 -8.78 7.81 -3.30
C ARG A 146 -7.79 7.59 -4.43
N LEU A 147 -6.72 6.85 -4.18
CA LEU A 147 -5.76 6.51 -5.22
C LEU A 147 -6.38 5.59 -6.28
N GLY A 148 -7.22 4.64 -5.87
CA GLY A 148 -8.00 3.80 -6.79
C GLY A 148 -8.96 4.62 -7.67
N GLN A 149 -9.60 5.66 -7.13
CA GLN A 149 -10.46 6.58 -7.89
C GLN A 149 -9.67 7.29 -9.00
N MET A 150 -8.50 7.82 -8.67
CA MET A 150 -7.62 8.47 -9.66
C MET A 150 -7.21 7.51 -10.78
N ALA A 151 -6.84 6.27 -10.40
CA ALA A 151 -6.45 5.25 -11.36
C ALA A 151 -7.59 4.84 -12.29
N VAL A 152 -8.77 4.59 -11.74
CA VAL A 152 -9.95 4.23 -12.54
C VAL A 152 -10.36 5.36 -13.47
N ASP A 153 -10.39 6.61 -13.00
CA ASP A 153 -10.70 7.76 -13.84
C ASP A 153 -9.73 7.87 -15.02
N TYR A 154 -8.43 7.76 -14.77
CA TYR A 154 -7.41 7.75 -15.81
C TYR A 154 -7.62 6.60 -16.81
N TRP A 155 -7.85 5.36 -16.36
CA TRP A 155 -8.04 4.22 -17.26
C TRP A 155 -9.35 4.28 -18.05
N LEU A 156 -10.40 4.92 -17.52
CA LEU A 156 -11.63 5.15 -18.26
C LEU A 156 -11.41 6.11 -19.44
N GLN A 157 -10.51 7.09 -19.26
CA GLN A 157 -10.12 8.06 -20.28
C GLN A 157 -9.03 7.53 -21.23
N ASN A 158 -8.24 6.54 -20.81
CA ASN A 158 -7.10 5.97 -21.55
C ASN A 158 -7.22 4.44 -21.58
N ARG A 159 -8.12 3.93 -22.41
CA ARG A 159 -8.50 2.50 -22.44
C ARG A 159 -7.35 1.58 -22.84
N GLU A 160 -6.42 2.09 -23.63
CA GLU A 160 -5.20 1.42 -24.06
C GLU A 160 -4.19 1.17 -22.92
N ALA A 161 -4.38 1.80 -21.76
CA ALA A 161 -3.49 1.60 -20.61
C ALA A 161 -3.63 0.22 -19.95
N GLU A 162 -4.67 -0.57 -20.25
CA GLU A 162 -4.88 -1.93 -19.69
C GLU A 162 -4.73 -1.98 -18.15
N GLY A 163 -5.45 -1.08 -17.48
CA GLY A 163 -5.35 -0.84 -16.04
C GLY A 163 -5.63 -2.04 -15.14
N ASN A 164 -4.82 -2.21 -14.09
CA ASN A 164 -5.00 -3.22 -13.05
C ASN A 164 -4.84 -2.63 -11.66
N LEU A 165 -5.85 -2.88 -10.81
CA LEU A 165 -5.86 -2.45 -9.41
C LEU A 165 -5.75 -3.67 -8.50
N LEU A 166 -4.75 -3.65 -7.63
CA LEU A 166 -4.53 -4.64 -6.58
C LEU A 166 -4.71 -4.02 -5.20
N TRP A 167 -5.54 -4.66 -4.39
CA TRP A 167 -5.69 -4.38 -2.96
C TRP A 167 -5.07 -5.49 -2.13
N VAL A 168 -4.12 -5.13 -1.27
CA VAL A 168 -3.61 -6.01 -0.22
C VAL A 168 -4.50 -5.82 1.00
N SER A 169 -5.12 -6.91 1.46
CA SER A 169 -5.99 -6.93 2.63
C SER A 169 -5.46 -7.94 3.65
N SER A 170 -6.26 -8.28 4.66
CA SER A 170 -5.90 -9.20 5.74
C SER A 170 -7.07 -10.09 6.13
N MET A 171 -6.76 -11.27 6.67
CA MET A 171 -7.72 -12.14 7.34
C MET A 171 -8.45 -11.43 8.49
N GLY A 172 -7.86 -10.39 9.09
CA GLY A 172 -8.54 -9.54 10.07
C GLY A 172 -9.79 -8.84 9.54
N GLY A 173 -9.93 -8.71 8.21
CA GLY A 173 -11.17 -8.24 7.58
C GLY A 173 -12.26 -9.31 7.45
N TYR A 174 -11.89 -10.60 7.52
CA TYR A 174 -12.82 -11.73 7.42
C TYR A 174 -13.18 -12.31 8.78
N ILE A 175 -12.25 -12.31 9.73
CA ILE A 175 -12.40 -12.95 11.04
C ILE A 175 -12.35 -11.86 12.11
N CYS A 176 -13.47 -11.69 12.82
CA CYS A 176 -13.47 -10.99 14.09
C CYS A 176 -12.97 -11.97 15.16
N HIS A 177 -11.79 -11.73 15.75
CA HIS A 177 -11.38 -12.49 16.93
C HIS A 177 -12.32 -12.14 18.09
N GLY A 178 -13.25 -13.05 18.35
CA GLY A 178 -14.31 -12.91 19.35
C GLY A 178 -13.77 -12.55 20.74
N LEU A 179 -14.60 -11.80 21.45
CA LEU A 179 -14.47 -11.48 22.86
C LEU A 179 -14.60 -12.78 23.67
N GLU A 180 -13.49 -13.43 24.02
CA GLU A 180 -13.55 -14.50 25.02
C GLU A 180 -13.85 -13.90 26.41
N PRO A 181 -14.89 -14.37 27.13
CA PRO A 181 -15.18 -13.90 28.48
C PRO A 181 -14.03 -14.27 29.44
N GLY A 182 -13.49 -13.29 30.17
CA GLY A 182 -12.59 -13.52 31.30
C GLY A 182 -11.13 -13.06 31.14
N ARG A 183 -10.75 -12.37 30.05
CA ARG A 183 -9.41 -11.75 29.93
C ARG A 183 -9.50 -10.23 29.81
N ASP A 184 -8.61 -9.52 30.50
CA ASP A 184 -8.53 -8.06 30.53
C ASP A 184 -8.31 -7.48 29.12
N LEU A 185 -9.25 -6.63 28.69
CA LEU A 185 -9.27 -5.99 27.38
C LEU A 185 -8.12 -4.99 27.20
N ARG A 186 -7.59 -4.42 28.29
CA ARG A 186 -6.53 -3.39 28.25
C ARG A 186 -5.13 -3.97 28.13
N LEU A 187 -4.95 -5.26 28.45
CA LEU A 187 -3.66 -5.94 28.41
C LEU A 187 -3.32 -6.53 27.03
N ARG A 188 -4.18 -6.34 26.01
CA ARG A 188 -3.83 -6.58 24.61
C ARG A 188 -2.88 -5.49 24.09
N ARG A 189 -1.69 -5.35 24.68
CA ARG A 189 -0.52 -4.92 23.90
C ARG A 189 -0.34 -6.02 22.85
N PHE A 190 -0.38 -5.67 21.57
CA PHE A 190 -0.09 -6.58 20.46
C PHE A 190 1.31 -7.20 20.63
N HIS A 191 1.42 -8.26 21.44
CA HIS A 191 2.57 -9.14 21.50
C HIS A 191 2.34 -10.23 20.46
N TYR A 192 2.79 -9.97 19.23
CA TYR A 192 3.23 -11.06 18.36
C TYR A 192 4.65 -11.43 18.78
N SER A 193 4.80 -12.09 19.94
CA SER A 193 6.06 -12.79 20.23
C SER A 193 6.06 -14.08 19.42
N ALA A 194 6.93 -14.13 18.40
CA ALA A 194 7.61 -15.33 17.91
C ALA A 194 6.93 -16.68 18.22
N VAL A 195 5.80 -16.98 17.57
CA VAL A 195 5.35 -18.36 17.33
C VAL A 195 4.99 -18.47 15.85
N ALA A 196 6.01 -18.30 15.01
CA ALA A 196 5.94 -18.59 13.58
C ALA A 196 7.04 -19.59 13.19
N HIS A 197 7.30 -20.58 14.05
CA HIS A 197 7.90 -21.82 13.59
C HIS A 197 6.75 -22.69 13.07
N ARG A 198 6.67 -22.80 11.74
CA ARG A 198 5.76 -23.64 10.94
C ARG A 198 4.41 -23.00 10.59
N LEU A 199 4.35 -22.61 9.31
CA LEU A 199 3.18 -22.59 8.44
C LEU A 199 2.08 -21.57 8.78
N ALA A 200 2.26 -20.32 8.32
CA ALA A 200 1.15 -19.43 8.04
C ALA A 200 0.95 -19.35 6.52
N PRO A 201 -0.16 -19.87 5.95
CA PRO A 201 -0.49 -19.61 4.56
C PRO A 201 -1.12 -18.22 4.47
N VAL A 202 -0.33 -17.22 4.06
CA VAL A 202 -0.85 -15.92 3.63
C VAL A 202 -1.23 -16.07 2.15
N TYR A 203 -2.51 -16.34 1.86
CA TYR A 203 -3.03 -16.37 0.49
C TYR A 203 -3.64 -15.00 0.11
N ILE A 204 -2.78 -14.13 -0.43
CA ILE A 204 -2.85 -13.39 -1.70
C ILE A 204 -4.22 -13.05 -2.38
N ILE A 205 -4.38 -11.74 -2.66
CA ILE A 205 -4.80 -11.07 -3.91
C ILE A 205 -6.27 -11.16 -4.36
N THR A 206 -7.01 -10.05 -4.22
CA THR A 206 -8.10 -9.71 -5.15
C THR A 206 -7.55 -8.82 -6.26
N THR A 207 -7.09 -9.40 -7.37
CA THR A 207 -6.93 -8.66 -8.63
C THR A 207 -8.30 -8.63 -9.30
N LYS A 208 -8.92 -7.46 -9.40
CA LYS A 208 -10.05 -7.28 -10.32
C LYS A 208 -9.51 -6.67 -11.59
N ARG A 209 -9.37 -7.49 -12.63
CA ARG A 209 -9.19 -6.98 -14.00
C ARG A 209 -10.48 -6.26 -14.37
N LEU A 210 -10.43 -4.95 -14.58
CA LEU A 210 -11.53 -4.23 -15.20
C LEU A 210 -11.45 -4.49 -16.71
N SER A 211 -11.95 -5.65 -17.14
CA SER A 211 -12.34 -5.84 -18.55
C SER A 211 -13.73 -5.26 -18.70
N LEU A 212 -13.81 -4.01 -19.17
CA LEU A 212 -15.05 -3.40 -19.66
C LEU A 212 -15.10 -3.52 -21.17
#